data_AF-A0A7V4PKA5-F1
#
_entry.id   AF-A0A7V4PKA5-F1
#
_cell.length_a   1.000
_cell.length_b   1.000
_cell.length_c   1.000
_cell.angle_alpha   90.00
_cell.angle_beta   90.00
_cell.angle_gamma   90.00
#
_symmetry.space_group_name_H-M   'P 1'
#
loop_
_entity.id
_entity.type
_entity.pdbx_description
1 polymer ?
#
loop_
_entity_poly.entity_id
_entity_poly.type
_entity_poly.pdbx_seq_one_letter_code
_entity_poly.pdbx_strand_id
1 'polypeptide(L)' 'MNEPIREEIKKIEESALRLQALAKENPALLRNAEIILSFVYILKFITPQGIKEESEWKR' A
#
# COMPACT_ATOMS: atom_id res chain seq x y z
N MET A 1 11.76 -10.27 7.50
CA MET A 1 12.00 -8.98 8.20
C MET A 1 10.95 -7.93 7.85
N ASN A 2 10.59 -7.76 6.57
CA ASN A 2 9.60 -6.76 6.15
C ASN A 2 8.13 -7.20 6.28
N GLU A 3 7.84 -8.39 6.83
CA GLU A 3 6.47 -8.90 6.90
C GLU A 3 5.54 -8.05 7.78
N PRO A 4 5.95 -7.63 9.01
CA PRO A 4 5.12 -6.73 9.80
C PRO A 4 4.85 -5.39 9.09
N ILE A 5 5.84 -4.87 8.36
CA ILE A 5 5.71 -3.63 7.58
C ILE A 5 4.70 -3.83 6.44
N ARG A 6 4.75 -4.96 5.73
CA ARG A 6 3.80 -5.29 4.67
C ARG A 6 2.36 -5.41 5.18
N GLU A 7 2.17 -6.01 6.35
CA GLU A 7 0.85 -6.08 6.99
C GLU A 7 0.31 -4.69 7.34
N GLU A 8 1.15 -3.78 7.87
CA GLU A 8 0.73 -2.40 8.11
C GLU A 8 0.40 -1.66 6.82
N ILE A 9 1.19 -1.81 5.75
CA ILE A 9 0.89 -1.24 4.43
C ILE A 9 -0.47 -1.73 3.92
N LYS A 10 -0.79 -3.01 4.09
CA LYS A 10 -2.07 -3.60 3.71
C LYS A 10 -3.24 -3.02 4.51
N LYS A 11 -3.10 -2.85 5.83
CA LYS A 11 -4.13 -2.23 6.68
C LYS A 11 -4.42 -0.78 6.28
N ILE A 12 -3.39 -0.02 5.90
CA ILE A 12 -3.54 1.35 5.39
C ILE A 12 -4.33 1.34 4.08
N GLU A 13 -4.00 0.44 3.16
CA GLU A 13 -4.74 0.27 1.90
C GLU A 13 -6.22 0.00 2.13
N GLU A 14 -6.54 -1.01 2.95
CA GLU A 14 -7.92 -1.38 3.26
C GLU A 14 -8.68 -0.23 3.92
N SER A 15 -8.01 0.55 4.79
CA SER A 15 -8.62 1.72 5.42
C SER A 15 -8.89 2.84 4.42
N ALA A 16 -7.98 3.10 3.49
CA ALA A 16 -8.18 4.10 2.44
C ALA A 16 -9.31 3.70 1.48
N LEU A 17 -9.40 2.43 1.09
CA LEU A 17 -10.50 1.89 0.29
C LEU A 17 -11.85 2.03 1.02
N ARG A 18 -11.90 1.73 2.32
CA ARG A 18 -13.10 1.94 3.15
C ARG A 18 -13.50 3.41 3.21
N LEU A 19 -12.54 4.33 3.40
CA LEU A 19 -12.81 5.77 3.39
C LEU A 19 -13.41 6.21 2.05
N GLN A 20 -12.84 5.75 0.93
CA GLN A 20 -13.37 6.06 -0.40
C GLN A 20 -14.81 5.55 -0.59
N ALA A 21 -15.10 4.34 -0.10
CA ALA A 21 -16.44 3.74 -0.19
C ALA A 21 -17.48 4.46 0.67
N LEU A 22 -17.11 4.94 1.85
CA LEU A 22 -18.00 5.62 2.80
C LEU A 22 -18.18 7.10 2.49
N ALA A 23 -17.18 7.77 1.92
CA ALA A 23 -17.16 9.22 1.74
C ALA A 23 -17.55 9.69 0.33
N LYS A 24 -18.40 8.94 -0.39
CA LYS A 24 -18.79 9.22 -1.79
C LYS A 24 -19.31 10.64 -2.03
N GLU A 25 -19.95 11.24 -1.03
CA GLU A 25 -20.54 12.58 -1.11
C GLU A 25 -19.60 13.68 -0.61
N ASN A 26 -18.37 13.34 -0.20
CA ASN A 26 -17.37 14.29 0.27
C ASN A 26 -16.12 14.26 -0.64
N PRO A 27 -16.04 15.18 -1.62
CA PRO A 27 -14.93 15.21 -2.58
C PRO A 27 -13.54 15.35 -1.94
N ALA A 28 -13.43 16.05 -0.81
CA ALA A 28 -12.16 16.23 -0.12
C ALA A 28 -11.67 14.91 0.51
N LEU A 29 -12.58 14.14 1.11
CA LEU A 29 -12.27 12.82 1.64
C LEU A 29 -11.92 11.82 0.54
N LEU A 30 -12.64 11.83 -0.60
CA LEU A 30 -12.30 11.03 -1.77
C LEU A 30 -10.88 11.33 -2.26
N ARG A 31 -10.55 12.62 -2.42
CA ARG A 31 -9.23 13.03 -2.90
C ARG A 31 -8.12 12.60 -1.95
N ASN A 32 -8.33 12.72 -0.64
CA ASN A 32 -7.36 12.28 0.35
C ASN A 32 -7.19 10.76 0.35
N ALA A 33 -8.28 9.99 0.19
CA ALA A 33 -8.20 8.54 0.07
C ALA A 33 -7.38 8.11 -1.17
N GLU A 34 -7.55 8.78 -2.32
CA GLU A 34 -6.74 8.54 -3.52
C GLU A 34 -5.25 8.84 -3.32
N ILE A 35 -4.93 9.93 -2.62
CA ILE A 35 -3.55 10.29 -2.28
C ILE A 35 -2.92 9.19 -1.43
N ILE A 36 -3.63 8.71 -0.40
CA ILE A 36 -3.14 7.63 0.47
C ILE A 36 -2.93 6.35 -0.35
N LEU A 37 -3.86 5.99 -1.24
CA LEU A 37 -3.70 4.82 -2.12
C LEU A 37 -2.49 4.94 -3.05
N SER A 38 -2.21 6.14 -3.55
CA SER A 38 -1.01 6.42 -4.34
C SER A 38 0.27 6.21 -3.53
N PHE A 39 0.29 6.66 -2.27
CA PHE A 39 1.42 6.39 -1.36
C PHE A 39 1.56 4.90 -1.04
N VAL A 40 0.46 4.20 -0.75
CA VAL A 40 0.45 2.75 -0.52
C VAL A 40 1.04 1.99 -1.71
N TYR A 41 0.71 2.39 -2.94
CA TYR A 41 1.30 1.80 -4.15
C TYR A 41 2.83 1.90 -4.16
N ILE A 42 3.37 3.08 -3.86
CA ILE A 42 4.83 3.29 -3.75
C ILE A 42 5.42 2.42 -2.64
N LEU A 43 4.77 2.37 -1.47
CA LEU A 43 5.22 1.55 -0.35
C LEU A 43 5.28 0.07 -0.72
N LYS A 44 4.23 -0.47 -1.35
CA LYS A 44 4.21 -1.85 -1.85
C LYS A 44 5.33 -2.14 -2.84
N PHE A 45 5.63 -1.18 -3.71
CA PHE A 45 6.72 -1.30 -4.70
C PHE A 45 8.10 -1.40 -4.04
N ILE A 46 8.37 -0.58 -3.02
CA ILE A 46 9.66 -0.61 -2.30
C ILE A 46 9.74 -1.70 -1.21
N THR A 47 8.62 -2.34 -0.87
CA THR A 47 8.56 -3.50 0.04
C THR A 47 8.01 -4.75 -0.64
N PRO A 48 8.61 -5.21 -1.76
CA PRO A 48 8.07 -6.31 -2.53
C PRO A 48 7.95 -7.58 -1.68
N GLN A 49 6.84 -8.29 -1.81
CA GLN A 49 6.71 -9.64 -1.29
C GLN A 49 7.49 -10.55 -2.23
N GLY A 50 8.49 -11.26 -1.70
CA GLY A 50 9.60 -11.80 -2.48
C GLY A 50 9.17 -12.53 -3.76
N ILE A 51 9.58 -11.98 -4.90
CA ILE A 51 10.03 -12.82 -6.01
C ILE A 51 11.50 -13.06 -5.65
N LYS A 52 11.83 -14.31 -5.33
CA LYS A 52 13.16 -14.92 -5.06
C LYS A 52 14.33 -13.96 -4.82
N GLU A 53 15.09 -14.24 -3.78
CA GLU A 53 16.51 -13.88 -3.68
C GLU A 53 17.25 -14.19 -5.00
N GLU A 54 17.25 -13.26 -5.95
CA GLU A 54 17.98 -13.35 -7.21
C GLU A 54 19.46 -13.01 -7.00
N SER A 55 19.93 -13.10 -5.75
CA SER A 55 21.33 -12.95 -5.34
C SER A 55 22.08 -14.28 -5.26
N GLU A 56 21.49 -15.41 -5.67
CA GLU A 56 22.26 -16.57 -6.14
C GLU A 56 22.91 -16.34 -7.53
N TRP A 57 22.64 -15.20 -8.20
CA TRP A 57 23.25 -14.89 -9.50
C TRP A 57 24.55 -14.08 -9.45
N LYS A 58 25.12 -13.84 -8.27
CA LYS A 58 26.49 -13.31 -8.13
C LYS A 58 27.18 -13.82 -6.86
N ARG A 59 27.64 -15.08 -6.87
CA ARG A 59 28.98 -15.49 -6.37
C ARG A 59 29.26 -16.96 -6.63
#